data_AF-A0AAU6HKH3-F1
#
_entry.id   AF-A0AAU6HKH3-F1
#
_cell.length_a   1.000
_cell.length_b   1.000
_cell.length_c   1.000
_cell.angle_alpha   90.00
_cell.angle_beta   90.00
_cell.angle_gamma   90.00
#
_symmetry.space_group_name_H-M   'P 1'
#
loop_
_entity.id
_entity.type
_entity.pdbx_description
1 polymer ?
#
loop_
_entity_poly.entity_id
_entity_poly.type
_entity_poly.pdbx_seq_one_letter_code
_entity_poly.pdbx_strand_id
1 'polypeptide(L)'
;MMEAVSVGSDWRLLSCAYVKFLVTRDHQNRRLLERHPMDLSVSVGRLAFTVIDEVYFPYAFGVETDSSYRAVDSLRRTNPEFGAAWVRRHRYRRQGLGLTLRHIQRSRHVGADIARMLCASSAHLHRADNPSVLGCDLVPVMLFDLSTRLCRSGEHPTDP
;
A
#
# COMPACT_ATOMS: atom_id res chain seq x y z
N MET A 1 -19.55 -30.68 11.48
CA MET A 1 -18.33 -30.38 10.72
C MET A 1 -18.59 -29.05 10.04
N MET A 2 -18.15 -27.95 10.66
CA MET A 2 -18.36 -26.61 10.11
C MET A 2 -17.35 -26.43 8.98
N GLU A 3 -17.83 -26.40 7.74
CA GLU A 3 -17.05 -25.88 6.63
C GLU A 3 -16.73 -24.42 6.95
N ALA A 4 -15.48 -24.18 7.34
CA ALA A 4 -14.92 -22.85 7.38
C ALA A 4 -15.06 -22.30 5.97
N VAL A 5 -15.94 -21.30 5.83
CA VAL A 5 -16.04 -20.46 4.65
C VAL A 5 -14.66 -19.82 4.46
N SER A 6 -13.80 -20.50 3.71
CA SER A 6 -12.57 -19.96 3.15
C SER A 6 -12.97 -19.01 2.03
N VAL A 7 -13.62 -17.91 2.39
CA VAL A 7 -13.51 -16.70 1.59
C VAL A 7 -12.06 -16.28 1.76
N GLY A 8 -11.24 -16.78 0.83
CA GLY A 8 -9.91 -16.27 0.55
C GLY A 8 -10.06 -14.80 0.21
N SER A 9 -10.19 -13.99 1.25
CA SER A 9 -10.45 -12.57 1.15
C SER A 9 -9.25 -12.00 0.43
N ASP A 10 -9.41 -11.55 -0.82
CA ASP A 10 -8.31 -10.96 -1.56
C ASP A 10 -7.75 -9.82 -0.70
N TRP A 11 -6.54 -10.02 -0.18
CA TRP A 11 -5.89 -9.09 0.74
C TRP A 11 -5.79 -7.70 0.10
N ARG A 12 -5.75 -7.63 -1.24
CA ARG A 12 -5.74 -6.39 -2.02
C ARG A 12 -7.04 -5.63 -1.82
N LEU A 13 -8.18 -6.30 -1.99
CA LEU A 13 -9.51 -5.69 -1.81
C LEU A 13 -9.74 -5.28 -0.35
N LEU A 14 -9.38 -6.14 0.61
CA LEU A 14 -9.53 -5.85 2.04
C LEU A 14 -8.73 -4.62 2.46
N SER A 15 -7.46 -4.57 2.08
CA SER A 15 -6.56 -3.47 2.42
C SER A 15 -6.92 -2.16 1.70
N CYS A 16 -7.30 -2.22 0.42
CA CYS A 16 -7.77 -1.03 -0.33
C CYS A 16 -9.06 -0.47 0.28
N ALA A 17 -10.03 -1.33 0.60
CA ALA A 17 -11.26 -0.92 1.29
C ALA A 17 -10.95 -0.27 2.65
N TYR A 18 -10.04 -0.86 3.43
CA TYR A 18 -9.65 -0.30 4.72
C TYR A 18 -9.04 1.09 4.61
N VAL A 19 -8.09 1.30 3.68
CA VAL A 19 -7.48 2.62 3.46
C VAL A 19 -8.52 3.62 2.95
N LYS A 20 -9.42 3.20 2.05
CA LYS A 20 -10.54 4.03 1.59
C LYS A 20 -11.38 4.50 2.78
N PHE A 21 -11.90 3.59 3.61
CA PHE A 21 -12.72 3.94 4.78
C PHE A 21 -11.96 4.79 5.81
N LEU A 22 -10.65 4.59 5.93
CA LEU A 22 -9.81 5.42 6.80
C LEU A 22 -9.75 6.87 6.30
N VAL A 23 -9.55 7.08 4.99
CA VAL A 23 -9.45 8.40 4.36
C VAL A 23 -10.81 9.10 4.29
N THR A 24 -11.88 8.38 3.92
CA THR A 24 -13.24 8.92 3.86
C THR A 24 -13.89 9.07 5.24
N ARG A 25 -13.17 8.71 6.32
CA ARG A 25 -13.65 8.75 7.71
C ARG A 25 -14.92 7.92 7.95
N ASP A 26 -15.11 6.85 7.19
CA ASP A 26 -16.19 5.89 7.40
C ASP A 26 -15.86 4.97 8.59
N HIS A 27 -16.22 5.43 9.78
CA HIS A 27 -15.91 4.72 11.02
C HIS A 27 -16.64 3.40 11.17
N GLN A 28 -17.86 3.28 10.62
CA GLN A 28 -18.69 2.08 10.74
C GLN A 28 -18.06 0.94 9.92
N ASN A 29 -17.80 1.17 8.64
CA ASN A 29 -17.22 0.15 7.78
C ASN A 29 -15.77 -0.17 8.16
N ARG A 30 -14.99 0.83 8.59
CA ARG A 30 -13.64 0.58 9.13
C ARG A 30 -13.67 -0.35 10.35
N ARG A 31 -14.59 -0.15 11.30
CA ARG A 31 -14.72 -1.00 12.50
C ARG A 31 -15.13 -2.42 12.16
N LEU A 32 -15.91 -2.64 11.10
CA LEU A 32 -16.24 -3.98 10.62
C LEU A 32 -14.97 -4.74 10.18
N LEU A 33 -14.07 -4.08 9.45
CA LEU A 33 -12.80 -4.68 9.02
C LEU A 33 -11.82 -4.90 10.18
N GLU A 34 -11.88 -4.08 11.23
CA GLU A 34 -11.04 -4.22 12.42
C GLU A 34 -11.41 -5.43 13.31
N ARG A 35 -12.49 -6.15 13.01
CA ARG A 35 -12.90 -7.39 13.72
C ARG A 35 -11.92 -8.56 13.52
N HIS A 36 -11.16 -8.54 12.43
CA HIS A 36 -10.12 -9.52 12.10
C HIS A 36 -8.75 -8.82 12.07
N PRO A 37 -8.23 -8.40 13.23
CA PRO A 37 -7.13 -7.44 13.28
C PRO A 37 -5.84 -7.98 12.67
N MET A 38 -5.54 -9.27 12.83
CA MET A 38 -4.33 -9.89 12.28
C MET A 38 -4.37 -9.92 10.75
N ASP A 39 -5.45 -10.45 10.16
CA ASP A 39 -5.62 -10.55 8.70
C ASP A 39 -5.61 -9.17 8.04
N LEU A 40 -6.30 -8.21 8.66
CA LEU A 40 -6.25 -6.81 8.26
C LEU A 40 -4.82 -6.27 8.30
N SER A 41 -4.11 -6.49 9.39
CA SER A 41 -2.75 -5.98 9.57
C SER A 41 -1.78 -6.54 8.54
N VAL A 42 -1.85 -7.85 8.28
CA VAL A 42 -1.10 -8.51 7.22
C VAL A 42 -1.44 -7.90 5.86
N SER A 43 -2.72 -7.78 5.54
CA SER A 43 -3.19 -7.24 4.25
C SER A 43 -2.74 -5.80 4.03
N VAL A 44 -2.88 -4.93 5.04
CA VAL A 44 -2.43 -3.53 4.99
C VAL A 44 -0.90 -3.45 4.89
N GLY A 45 -0.17 -4.35 5.56
CA GLY A 45 1.29 -4.42 5.45
C GLY A 45 1.77 -4.82 4.05
N ARG A 46 1.10 -5.79 3.42
CA ARG A 46 1.34 -6.18 2.03
C ARG A 46 1.05 -5.04 1.06
N LEU A 47 -0.10 -4.36 1.22
CA LEU A 47 -0.45 -3.21 0.39
C LEU A 47 0.58 -2.08 0.52
N ALA A 48 1.00 -1.74 1.74
CA ALA A 48 2.01 -0.70 1.93
C ALA A 48 3.36 -1.07 1.31
N PHE A 49 3.74 -2.36 1.35
CA PHE A 49 4.95 -2.85 0.70
C PHE A 49 4.86 -2.76 -0.83
N THR A 50 3.71 -3.11 -1.41
CA THR A 50 3.44 -2.94 -2.84
C THR A 50 3.45 -1.47 -3.25
N VAL A 51 2.73 -0.60 -2.53
CA VAL A 51 2.65 0.83 -2.83
C VAL A 51 4.02 1.50 -2.74
N ILE A 52 4.85 1.13 -1.76
CA ILE A 52 6.17 1.75 -1.65
C ILE A 52 7.09 1.35 -2.82
N ASP A 53 7.04 0.10 -3.27
CA ASP A 53 7.93 -0.42 -4.32
C ASP A 53 7.45 -0.07 -5.73
N GLU A 54 6.15 -0.15 -5.99
CA GLU A 54 5.61 -0.02 -7.35
C GLU A 54 5.11 1.40 -7.66
N VAL A 55 4.94 2.24 -6.63
CA VAL A 55 4.41 3.60 -6.81
C VAL A 55 5.38 4.61 -6.21
N TYR A 56 5.59 4.61 -4.90
CA TYR A 56 6.32 5.71 -4.26
C TYR A 56 7.79 5.77 -4.66
N PHE A 57 8.52 4.66 -4.67
CA PHE A 57 9.93 4.64 -5.05
C PHE A 57 10.18 5.07 -6.51
N PRO A 58 9.44 4.55 -7.51
CA PRO A 58 9.55 5.01 -8.88
C PRO A 58 9.29 6.52 -9.01
N TYR A 59 8.18 7.02 -8.45
CA TYR A 59 7.79 8.42 -8.67
C TYR A 59 8.58 9.44 -7.85
N ALA A 60 8.92 9.12 -6.59
CA ALA A 60 9.61 10.07 -5.72
C ALA A 60 11.13 10.03 -5.88
N PHE A 61 11.70 8.88 -6.28
CA PHE A 61 13.15 8.67 -6.27
C PHE A 61 13.70 8.08 -7.57
N GLY A 62 12.87 7.76 -8.57
CA GLY A 62 13.31 7.13 -9.81
C GLY A 62 13.88 5.72 -9.61
N VAL A 63 13.46 5.03 -8.55
CA VAL A 63 13.92 3.67 -8.23
C VAL A 63 12.86 2.66 -8.65
N GLU A 64 13.17 1.88 -9.67
CA GLU A 64 12.33 0.79 -10.18
C GLU A 64 12.70 -0.55 -9.52
N THR A 65 11.84 -1.56 -9.69
CA THR A 65 12.02 -2.89 -9.08
C THR A 65 13.24 -3.65 -9.61
N ASP A 66 13.69 -3.35 -10.83
CA ASP A 66 14.87 -3.91 -11.50
C ASP A 66 16.14 -3.04 -11.32
N SER A 67 16.05 -1.94 -10.56
CA SER A 67 17.18 -1.06 -10.29
C SER A 67 18.33 -1.81 -9.61
N SER A 68 19.56 -1.56 -10.09
CA SER A 68 20.77 -2.16 -9.53
C SER A 68 20.90 -1.94 -8.02
N TYR A 69 21.21 -3.02 -7.29
CA TYR A 69 21.44 -2.95 -5.85
C TYR A 69 22.48 -1.89 -5.47
N ARG A 70 23.54 -1.72 -6.27
CA ARG A 70 24.58 -0.72 -6.00
C ARG A 70 24.05 0.71 -6.10
N ALA A 71 23.20 0.98 -7.08
CA ALA A 71 22.57 2.29 -7.26
C ALA A 71 21.61 2.59 -6.10
N VAL A 72 20.76 1.61 -5.75
CA VAL A 72 19.83 1.71 -4.63
C VAL A 72 20.56 1.90 -3.30
N ASP A 73 21.63 1.14 -3.04
CA ASP A 73 22.40 1.26 -1.79
C ASP A 73 23.16 2.59 -1.71
N SER A 74 23.69 3.08 -2.84
CA SER A 74 24.29 4.41 -2.91
C SER A 74 23.28 5.50 -2.58
N LEU A 75 22.09 5.46 -3.20
CA LEU A 75 21.01 6.40 -2.92
C LEU A 75 20.55 6.33 -1.47
N ARG A 76 20.44 5.12 -0.90
CA ARG A 76 20.07 4.90 0.51
C ARG A 76 21.03 5.56 1.50
N ARG A 77 22.32 5.62 1.17
CA ARG A 77 23.35 6.24 2.02
C ARG A 77 23.45 7.76 1.84
N THR A 78 23.09 8.27 0.66
CA THR A 78 23.31 9.66 0.27
C THR A 78 22.05 10.52 0.35
N ASN A 79 20.86 9.92 0.20
CA ASN A 79 19.58 10.60 0.32
C ASN A 79 18.87 10.16 1.63
N PRO A 80 18.78 11.06 2.64
CA PRO A 80 18.18 10.72 3.93
C PRO A 80 16.68 10.44 3.86
N GLU A 81 15.96 11.05 2.90
CA GLU A 81 14.53 10.80 2.70
C GLU A 81 14.30 9.39 2.16
N PHE A 82 15.06 8.99 1.15
CA PHE A 82 15.04 7.63 0.62
C PHE A 82 15.48 6.61 1.68
N GLY A 83 16.53 6.91 2.46
CA GLY A 83 16.96 6.08 3.58
C GLY A 83 15.85 5.85 4.62
N ALA A 84 15.12 6.91 5.00
CA ALA A 84 13.98 6.80 5.90
C ALA A 84 12.82 5.99 5.30
N ALA A 85 12.54 6.19 4.01
CA ALA A 85 11.52 5.43 3.28
C ALA A 85 11.89 3.94 3.16
N TRP A 86 13.16 3.62 2.96
CA TRP A 86 13.68 2.25 2.95
C TRP A 86 13.48 1.54 4.29
N VAL A 87 13.68 2.24 5.41
CA VAL A 87 13.36 1.70 6.74
C VAL A 87 11.86 1.44 6.89
N ARG A 88 11.00 2.34 6.40
CA ARG A 88 9.54 2.12 6.39
C ARG A 88 9.16 0.89 5.56
N ARG A 89 9.74 0.72 4.37
CA ARG A 89 9.56 -0.47 3.52
C ARG A 89 9.82 -1.77 4.28
N HIS A 90 10.92 -1.86 5.04
CA HIS A 90 11.21 -3.04 5.85
C HIS A 90 10.14 -3.29 6.94
N ARG A 91 9.61 -2.22 7.55
CA ARG A 91 8.52 -2.34 8.53
C ARG A 91 7.23 -2.84 7.88
N TYR A 92 6.88 -2.34 6.69
CA TYR A 92 5.72 -2.82 5.92
C TYR A 92 5.86 -4.29 5.57
N ARG A 93 7.04 -4.73 5.10
CA ARG A 93 7.34 -6.15 4.83
C ARG A 93 7.12 -7.01 6.07
N ARG A 94 7.66 -6.62 7.22
CA ARG A 94 7.48 -7.35 8.50
C ARG A 94 6.01 -7.43 8.90
N GLN A 95 5.26 -6.34 8.74
CA GLN A 95 3.82 -6.34 9.00
C GLN A 95 3.07 -7.27 8.03
N GLY A 96 3.41 -7.26 6.74
CA GLY A 96 2.84 -8.16 5.73
C GLY A 96 3.18 -9.65 5.92
N LEU A 97 4.14 -9.95 6.80
CA LEU A 97 4.47 -11.29 7.29
C LEU A 97 3.83 -11.62 8.65
N GLY A 98 3.00 -10.72 9.20
CA GLY A 98 2.34 -10.93 10.49
C GLY A 98 3.22 -10.66 11.72
N LEU A 99 4.42 -10.09 11.55
CA LEU A 99 5.40 -9.89 12.63
C LEU A 99 5.15 -8.60 13.44
N THR A 100 3.90 -8.25 13.70
CA THR A 100 3.48 -7.05 14.45
C THR A 100 2.62 -7.46 15.63
N LEU A 101 2.80 -6.81 16.79
CA LEU A 101 2.02 -7.11 18.01
C LEU A 101 0.79 -6.21 18.20
N ARG A 102 0.78 -5.01 17.61
CA ARG A 102 -0.31 -4.02 17.74
C ARG A 102 -1.06 -3.82 16.44
N HIS A 103 -1.73 -4.88 16.00
CA HIS A 103 -2.33 -4.99 14.67
C HIS A 103 -3.22 -3.81 14.27
N ILE A 104 -4.18 -3.40 15.10
CA ILE A 104 -5.10 -2.28 14.76
C ILE A 104 -4.36 -0.95 14.70
N GLN A 105 -3.59 -0.61 15.74
CA GLN A 105 -2.85 0.65 15.80
C GLN A 105 -1.87 0.76 14.63
N ARG A 106 -1.18 -0.33 14.30
CA ARG A 106 -0.28 -0.41 13.15
C ARG A 106 -1.02 -0.29 11.83
N SER A 107 -2.16 -0.97 11.66
CA SER A 107 -2.96 -0.86 10.43
C SER A 107 -3.45 0.56 10.18
N ARG A 108 -3.88 1.28 11.22
CA ARG A 108 -4.26 2.70 11.09
C ARG A 108 -3.09 3.58 10.67
N HIS A 109 -1.93 3.40 11.31
CA HIS A 109 -0.73 4.17 10.98
C HIS A 109 -0.25 3.89 9.56
N VAL A 110 -0.14 2.61 9.18
CA VAL A 110 0.28 2.20 7.85
C VAL A 110 -0.75 2.58 6.79
N GLY A 111 -2.05 2.51 7.10
CA GLY A 111 -3.10 3.01 6.20
C GLY A 111 -2.96 4.51 5.92
N ALA A 112 -2.62 5.31 6.93
CA ALA A 112 -2.32 6.73 6.75
C ALA A 112 -1.03 6.95 5.93
N ASP A 113 0.00 6.13 6.14
CA ASP A 113 1.22 6.18 5.33
C ASP A 113 0.96 5.85 3.86
N ILE A 114 0.14 4.83 3.57
CA ILE A 114 -0.28 4.49 2.20
C ILE A 114 -0.93 5.70 1.53
N ALA A 115 -1.91 6.33 2.19
CA ALA A 115 -2.58 7.50 1.66
C ALA A 115 -1.59 8.64 1.36
N ARG A 116 -0.61 8.89 2.25
CA ARG A 116 0.44 9.90 2.03
C ARG A 116 1.35 9.55 0.85
N MET A 117 1.77 8.30 0.73
CA MET A 117 2.60 7.83 -0.39
C MET A 117 1.87 8.01 -1.73
N LEU A 118 0.58 7.67 -1.79
CA LEU A 118 -0.23 7.86 -2.99
C LEU A 118 -0.39 9.36 -3.34
N CYS A 119 -0.73 10.20 -2.37
CA CYS A 119 -0.80 11.66 -2.58
C CYS A 119 0.53 12.25 -3.03
N ALA A 120 1.64 11.85 -2.41
CA ALA A 120 2.98 12.33 -2.79
C ALA A 120 3.31 11.92 -4.23
N SER A 121 3.10 10.65 -4.58
CA SER A 121 3.36 10.13 -5.93
C SER A 121 2.52 10.82 -7.00
N SER A 122 1.25 11.12 -6.70
CA SER A 122 0.38 11.90 -7.58
C SER A 122 0.92 13.32 -7.83
N ALA A 123 1.44 13.98 -6.80
CA ALA A 123 2.03 15.33 -6.96
C ALA A 123 3.27 15.32 -7.87
N HIS A 124 4.01 14.21 -7.92
CA HIS A 124 5.12 14.02 -8.85
C HIS A 124 4.62 13.77 -10.30
N LEU A 125 3.53 13.02 -10.47
CA LEU A 125 2.92 12.73 -11.78
C LEU A 125 2.28 13.96 -12.45
N HIS A 126 1.58 14.80 -11.68
CA HIS A 126 0.79 15.91 -12.21
C HIS A 126 1.50 17.26 -12.22
N ARG A 127 2.80 17.29 -11.91
CA ARG A 127 3.61 18.52 -11.78
C ARG A 127 3.87 19.29 -13.10
N ALA A 128 3.23 18.91 -14.21
CA ALA A 128 3.38 19.60 -15.49
C ALA A 128 2.08 20.20 -16.06
N ASP A 129 0.89 19.59 -15.93
CA ASP A 129 -0.25 19.99 -16.80
C ASP A 129 -1.64 20.12 -16.16
N ASN A 130 -1.84 19.89 -14.85
CA ASN A 130 -3.17 20.06 -14.26
C ASN A 130 -3.17 20.37 -12.74
N PRO A 131 -3.53 21.60 -12.32
CA PRO A 131 -3.53 22.01 -10.92
C PRO A 131 -4.76 21.53 -10.10
N SER A 132 -5.64 20.69 -10.65
CA SER A 132 -6.94 20.39 -10.03
C SER A 132 -6.99 19.17 -9.10
N VAL A 133 -5.91 18.38 -8.98
CA VAL A 133 -5.94 17.13 -8.23
C VAL A 133 -5.57 17.36 -6.75
N LEU A 134 -6.47 18.03 -6.03
CA LEU A 134 -6.31 18.33 -4.60
C LEU A 134 -6.59 17.07 -3.77
N GLY A 135 -5.65 16.78 -2.86
CA GLY A 135 -5.50 15.52 -2.14
C GLY A 135 -6.65 15.11 -1.21
N CYS A 136 -6.59 13.85 -0.79
CA CYS A 136 -7.61 13.02 -0.12
C CYS A 136 -8.64 12.39 -1.05
N ASP A 137 -9.28 13.13 -1.96
CA ASP A 137 -10.33 12.56 -2.84
C ASP A 137 -9.77 11.68 -3.96
N LEU A 138 -8.50 11.87 -4.31
CA LEU A 138 -7.79 11.04 -5.29
C LEU A 138 -7.39 9.67 -4.71
N VAL A 139 -7.19 9.55 -3.40
CA VAL A 139 -6.71 8.30 -2.80
C VAL A 139 -7.65 7.13 -3.09
N PRO A 140 -8.99 7.26 -2.95
CA PRO A 140 -9.92 6.22 -3.39
C PRO A 140 -9.80 5.85 -4.87
N VAL A 141 -9.56 6.81 -5.76
CA VAL A 141 -9.40 6.57 -7.21
C VAL A 141 -8.10 5.80 -7.48
N MET A 142 -6.98 6.25 -6.92
CA MET A 142 -5.69 5.55 -7.06
C MET A 142 -5.71 4.15 -6.45
N LEU A 143 -6.42 3.96 -5.32
CA LEU A 143 -6.61 2.64 -4.73
C LEU A 143 -7.45 1.72 -5.62
N PHE A 144 -8.44 2.28 -6.33
CA PHE A 144 -9.23 1.53 -7.31
C PHE A 144 -8.37 1.14 -8.52
N ASP A 145 -7.61 2.07 -9.09
CA ASP A 145 -6.70 1.75 -10.20
C ASP A 145 -5.65 0.72 -9.78
N LEU A 146 -5.07 0.87 -8.59
CA LEU A 146 -4.12 -0.08 -8.05
C LEU A 146 -4.75 -1.47 -7.84
N SER A 147 -5.95 -1.55 -7.29
CA SER A 147 -6.62 -2.84 -7.09
C SER A 147 -6.91 -3.53 -8.43
N THR A 148 -7.35 -2.79 -9.45
CA THR A 148 -7.56 -3.36 -10.79
C THR A 148 -6.27 -3.88 -11.44
N ARG A 149 -5.15 -3.15 -11.31
CA ARG A 149 -3.83 -3.59 -11.81
C ARG A 149 -3.34 -4.84 -11.09
N LEU A 150 -3.47 -4.86 -9.76
CA LEU A 150 -3.05 -5.98 -8.94
C LEU A 150 -3.92 -7.22 -9.18
N CYS A 151 -5.24 -7.07 -9.33
CA CYS A 151 -6.13 -8.19 -9.66
C CYS A 151 -5.78 -8.78 -11.04
N ARG A 152 -5.52 -7.96 -12.06
CA ARG A 152 -5.11 -8.40 -13.41
C ARG A 152 -3.75 -9.10 -13.44
N SER A 153 -2.78 -8.68 -12.61
CA SER A 153 -1.48 -9.36 -12.54
C SER A 153 -1.51 -10.72 -11.82
N GLY A 154 -2.64 -11.08 -11.19
CA GLY A 154 -2.88 -12.41 -10.64
C GLY A 154 -3.48 -13.41 -11.63
N GLU A 155 -3.95 -12.94 -12.80
CA GLU A 155 -4.40 -13.78 -13.90
C GLU A 155 -3.18 -14.15 -14.76
N HIS A 156 -2.38 -15.09 -14.28
CA HIS A 156 -1.54 -15.84 -15.21
C HIS A 156 -2.49 -16.60 -16.15
N PRO A 157 -2.36 -16.48 -17.48
CA PRO A 157 -3.00 -17.43 -18.38
C PRO A 157 -2.41 -18.80 -18.03
N THR A 158 -3.24 -19.69 -17.50
CA THR A 158 -2.99 -21.12 -17.65
C THR A 158 -3.03 -21.37 -19.15
N ASP A 159 -1.86 -21.49 -19.77
CA ASP A 159 -1.73 -21.86 -21.18
C ASP A 159 -2.50 -23.17 -21.45
N PRO A 160 -3.14 -23.29 -22.63
CA PRO A 160 -3.94 -24.45 -23.03
C PRO A 160 -3.11 -25.73 -23.26
#